data_AF-C8PA41-F1
#
_entry.id   AF-C8PA41-F1
#
_cell.length_a   1.000
_cell.length_b   1.000
_cell.length_c   1.000
_cell.angle_alpha   90.00
_cell.angle_beta   90.00
_cell.angle_gamma   90.00
#
_symmetry.space_group_name_H-M   'P 1'
#
loop_
_entity.id
_entity.type
_entity.pdbx_description
1 polymer ?
#
loop_
_entity_poly.entity_id
_entity_poly.type
_entity_poly.pdbx_seq_one_letter_code
_entity_poly.pdbx_strand_id
1 'polypeptide(L)'
;MLYEIWGFLEVIKALCKLKFIPQSGWIFDGRNLEFQPLKPGTCVWFVGNLASGRKVNLKVKYDDAITALNATETSQEQPLWHGASHNRPDIRVEIYDASMIFQNVIVLDTKYRRLRDIYKFSKSGSLNQLTSYRDQLFSPYPFKDAKYAGCKQVVTLSNRPSAVLNVGVLFPGKVVTNADTIKKYNDIEPIPTFPSRNDNNALLDFLRLNLELQDERFNKLSKILKLIGRNE
;
A
#
# COMPACT_ATOMS: atom_id res chain seq x y z
N MET A 1 13.57 12.01 -6.27
CA MET A 1 14.07 12.15 -4.88
C MET A 1 13.29 13.13 -4.00
N LEU A 2 13.40 14.47 -4.11
CA LEU A 2 12.71 15.36 -3.14
C LEU A 2 11.18 15.17 -3.11
N TYR A 3 10.57 15.00 -4.29
CA TYR A 3 9.14 14.74 -4.40
C TYR A 3 8.72 13.36 -3.84
N GLU A 4 9.60 12.35 -3.95
CA GLU A 4 9.38 11.01 -3.37
C GLU A 4 9.40 11.08 -1.85
N ILE A 5 10.41 11.77 -1.28
CA ILE A 5 10.52 12.04 0.16
C ILE A 5 9.26 12.76 0.65
N TRP A 6 8.84 13.82 -0.07
CA TRP A 6 7.63 14.54 0.28
C TRP A 6 6.37 13.67 0.19
N GLY A 7 6.23 12.85 -0.85
CA GLY A 7 5.12 11.91 -1.00
C GLY A 7 5.05 10.91 0.16
N PHE A 8 6.19 10.38 0.60
CA PHE A 8 6.28 9.49 1.77
C PHE A 8 5.80 10.19 3.05
N LEU A 9 6.23 11.44 3.27
CA LEU A 9 5.75 12.24 4.40
C LEU A 9 4.24 12.49 4.35
N GLU A 10 3.69 12.76 3.18
CA GLU A 10 2.25 12.98 3.02
C GLU A 10 1.43 11.71 3.28
N VAL A 11 1.96 10.53 2.94
CA VAL A 11 1.33 9.24 3.30
C VAL A 11 1.29 9.06 4.82
N ILE A 12 2.40 9.31 5.52
CA ILE A 12 2.46 9.27 7.00
C ILE A 12 1.43 10.24 7.59
N LYS A 13 1.42 11.50 7.14
CA LYS A 13 0.46 12.51 7.63
C LYS A 13 -0.99 12.10 7.37
N ALA A 14 -1.29 11.55 6.20
CA ALA A 14 -2.63 11.10 5.86
C ALA A 14 -3.08 9.94 6.77
N LEU A 15 -2.21 8.96 7.04
CA LEU A 15 -2.49 7.88 8.00
C LEU A 15 -2.75 8.43 9.41
N CYS A 16 -1.96 9.41 9.88
CA CYS A 16 -2.22 10.08 11.15
C CYS A 16 -3.58 10.79 11.18
N LYS A 17 -4.00 11.44 10.08
CA LYS A 17 -5.34 12.03 9.95
C LYS A 17 -6.45 10.96 10.02
N LEU A 18 -6.18 9.76 9.51
CA LEU A 18 -7.04 8.58 9.64
C LEU A 18 -6.93 7.89 11.02
N LYS A 19 -6.32 8.54 12.01
CA LYS A 19 -6.19 8.05 13.40
C LYS A 19 -5.31 6.82 13.57
N PHE A 20 -4.47 6.49 12.58
CA PHE A 20 -3.37 5.56 12.78
C PHE A 20 -2.24 6.24 13.55
N ILE A 21 -1.68 5.54 14.52
CA ILE A 21 -0.67 6.08 15.43
C ILE A 21 0.67 5.41 15.11
N PRO A 22 1.72 6.19 14.74
CA PRO A 22 3.05 5.62 14.54
C PRO A 22 3.58 5.09 15.88
N GLN A 23 4.15 3.90 15.88
CA GLN A 23 4.71 3.24 17.07
C GLN A 23 6.23 3.26 17.08
N SER A 24 6.85 3.10 15.91
CA SER A 24 8.31 3.00 15.76
C SER A 24 8.76 3.23 14.32
N GLY A 25 10.06 3.37 14.13
CA GLY A 25 10.74 3.54 12.86
C GLY A 25 11.08 4.99 12.52
N TRP A 26 12.27 5.19 11.94
CA TRP A 26 12.78 6.52 11.54
C TRP A 26 12.72 7.53 12.70
N ILE A 27 12.16 8.72 12.48
CA ILE A 27 12.02 9.76 13.51
C ILE A 27 11.12 9.38 14.68
N PHE A 28 10.38 8.27 14.59
CA PHE A 28 9.47 7.81 15.65
C PHE A 28 10.15 6.86 16.65
N ASP A 29 11.42 6.48 16.46
CA ASP A 29 12.17 5.61 17.39
C ASP A 29 12.67 6.33 18.66
N GLY A 30 12.35 7.61 18.85
CA GLY A 30 12.65 8.35 20.08
C GLY A 30 14.15 8.53 20.40
N ARG A 31 15.05 8.26 19.43
CA ARG A 31 16.49 8.49 19.57
C ARG A 31 16.81 9.91 19.13
N ASN A 32 17.67 10.60 19.88
CA ASN A 32 18.25 11.93 19.66
C ASN A 32 17.67 12.71 18.47
N LEU A 33 17.12 13.91 18.74
CA LEU A 33 16.61 14.88 17.76
C LEU A 33 17.65 15.38 16.73
N GLU A 34 18.81 14.73 16.64
CA GLU A 34 19.75 14.90 15.55
C GLU A 34 19.09 14.51 14.23
N PHE A 35 19.51 15.19 13.16
CA PHE A 35 18.98 14.99 11.82
C PHE A 35 19.13 13.53 11.37
N GLN A 36 18.02 12.80 11.26
CA GLN A 36 17.99 11.45 10.70
C GLN A 36 17.56 11.50 9.22
N PRO A 37 18.50 11.40 8.26
CA PRO A 37 18.15 11.41 6.85
C PRO A 37 17.24 10.22 6.52
N LEU A 38 16.20 10.46 5.72
CA LEU A 38 15.36 9.41 5.18
C LEU A 38 16.18 8.60 4.17
N LYS A 39 16.42 7.32 4.48
CA LYS A 39 17.20 6.40 3.63
C LYS A 39 16.28 5.38 2.95
N PRO A 40 16.64 4.88 1.76
CA PRO A 40 15.93 3.74 1.18
C PRO A 40 15.86 2.54 2.14
N GLY A 41 14.74 1.82 2.11
CA GLY A 41 14.46 0.75 3.07
C GLY A 41 13.89 1.23 4.42
N THR A 42 13.73 2.55 4.62
CA THR A 42 13.11 3.07 5.85
C THR A 42 11.69 2.54 6.01
N CYS A 43 11.34 2.13 7.23
CA CYS A 43 10.02 1.60 7.55
C CYS A 43 9.47 2.30 8.81
N VAL A 44 8.24 2.79 8.72
CA VAL A 44 7.48 3.31 9.87
C VAL A 44 6.32 2.37 10.18
N TRP A 45 6.20 2.00 11.45
CA TRP A 45 5.18 1.07 11.94
C TRP A 45 4.03 1.85 12.56
N PHE A 46 2.80 1.47 12.22
CA PHE A 46 1.59 2.07 12.76
C PHE A 46 0.66 1.02 13.35
N VAL A 47 -0.13 1.44 14.33
CA VAL A 47 -1.30 0.73 14.82
C VAL A 47 -2.54 1.58 14.61
N GLY A 48 -3.67 0.95 14.36
CA GLY A 48 -4.95 1.65 14.22
C GLY A 48 -6.11 0.69 14.13
N ASN A 49 -7.30 1.24 13.94
CA ASN A 49 -8.52 0.49 13.72
C ASN A 49 -9.10 0.85 12.35
N LEU A 50 -9.66 -0.14 11.68
CA LEU A 50 -10.52 0.08 10.51
C LEU A 50 -11.88 0.64 10.94
N ALA A 51 -12.72 1.02 9.96
CA ALA A 51 -14.04 1.59 10.21
C ALA A 51 -14.93 0.66 11.05
N SER A 52 -14.80 -0.66 10.92
CA SER A 52 -15.49 -1.65 11.75
C SER A 52 -15.02 -1.72 13.21
N GLY A 53 -13.96 -0.99 13.58
CA GLY A 53 -13.27 -1.13 14.87
C GLY A 53 -12.22 -2.25 14.90
N ARG A 54 -12.03 -2.99 13.80
CA ARG A 54 -11.01 -4.06 13.71
C ARG A 54 -9.60 -3.48 13.81
N LYS A 55 -8.83 -3.95 14.79
CA LYS A 55 -7.42 -3.60 14.95
C LYS A 55 -6.57 -4.13 13.81
N VAL A 56 -5.71 -3.27 13.28
CA VAL A 56 -4.75 -3.59 12.22
C VAL A 56 -3.39 -2.94 12.51
N ASN A 57 -2.35 -3.51 11.92
CA ASN A 57 -1.00 -2.96 11.94
C ASN A 57 -0.60 -2.58 10.51
N LEU A 58 0.08 -1.45 10.33
CA LEU A 58 0.61 -1.03 9.04
C LEU A 58 2.13 -0.91 9.10
N LYS A 59 2.80 -1.31 8.02
CA LYS A 59 4.19 -0.94 7.75
C LYS A 59 4.24 -0.05 6.52
N VAL A 60 4.74 1.17 6.68
CA VAL A 60 4.93 2.12 5.58
C VAL A 60 6.41 2.12 5.22
N LYS A 61 6.76 1.58 4.06
CA LYS A 61 8.14 1.44 3.59
C LYS A 61 8.46 2.46 2.51
N TYR A 62 9.63 3.08 2.58
CA TYR A 62 10.17 4.06 1.62
C TYR A 62 11.27 3.44 0.77
N ASP A 63 11.13 3.54 -0.56
CA ASP A 63 12.11 3.12 -1.57
C ASP A 63 12.79 1.78 -1.22
N ASP A 64 11.97 0.78 -0.89
CA ASP A 64 12.45 -0.52 -0.45
C ASP A 64 12.33 -1.53 -1.61
N ALA A 65 13.35 -2.32 -1.89
CA ALA A 65 13.27 -3.32 -2.95
C ALA A 65 12.66 -4.61 -2.42
N ILE A 66 11.75 -5.20 -3.20
CA ILE A 66 11.28 -6.57 -2.98
C ILE A 66 12.31 -7.48 -3.64
N THR A 67 13.06 -8.25 -2.87
CA THR A 67 14.18 -9.05 -3.39
C THR A 67 13.81 -10.50 -3.69
N ALA A 68 12.74 -11.01 -3.07
CA ALA A 68 12.29 -12.39 -3.28
C ALA A 68 11.69 -12.56 -4.68
N LEU A 69 12.15 -13.58 -5.41
CA LEU A 69 11.70 -13.92 -6.76
C LEU A 69 10.59 -14.97 -6.76
N ASN A 70 10.37 -15.64 -5.62
CA ASN A 70 9.35 -16.67 -5.47
C ASN A 70 8.87 -16.79 -4.02
N ALA A 71 7.81 -17.59 -3.82
CA ALA A 71 7.17 -17.75 -2.51
C ALA A 71 8.07 -18.39 -1.44
N THR A 72 9.09 -19.18 -1.82
CA THR A 72 9.99 -19.84 -0.86
C THR A 72 11.04 -18.91 -0.27
N GLU A 73 11.34 -17.80 -0.95
CA GLU A 73 12.29 -16.77 -0.50
C GLU A 73 11.64 -15.71 0.40
N THR A 74 10.33 -15.76 0.59
CA THR A 74 9.60 -14.80 1.44
C THR A 74 9.66 -15.15 2.93
N SER A 75 9.69 -14.13 3.79
CA SER A 75 9.60 -14.24 5.26
C SER A 75 8.38 -13.48 5.80
N GLN A 76 8.04 -13.62 7.09
CA GLN A 76 6.92 -12.84 7.66
C GLN A 76 7.23 -11.33 7.69
N GLU A 77 8.51 -10.98 7.81
CA GLU A 77 9.03 -9.61 7.79
C GLU A 77 9.07 -9.03 6.36
N GLN A 78 9.32 -9.89 5.37
CA GLN A 78 9.36 -9.58 3.94
C GLN A 78 8.40 -10.53 3.18
N PRO A 79 7.09 -10.29 3.28
CA PRO A 79 6.08 -11.26 2.83
C PRO A 79 5.82 -11.25 1.33
N LEU A 80 6.42 -10.32 0.60
CA LEU A 80 6.20 -10.10 -0.81
C LEU A 80 7.30 -10.76 -1.64
N TRP A 81 6.92 -11.36 -2.76
CA TRP A 81 7.81 -11.70 -3.87
C TRP A 81 7.26 -11.10 -5.16
N HIS A 82 8.11 -11.00 -6.18
CA HIS A 82 7.74 -10.39 -7.44
C HIS A 82 8.03 -11.28 -8.65
N GLY A 83 7.19 -11.18 -9.69
CA GLY A 83 7.40 -11.83 -10.99
C GLY A 83 8.02 -10.92 -12.07
N ALA A 84 8.14 -9.62 -11.79
CA ALA A 84 8.56 -8.60 -12.76
C ALA A 84 10.01 -8.15 -12.59
N SER A 85 10.57 -7.41 -13.55
CA SER A 85 11.79 -6.63 -13.34
C SER A 85 11.58 -5.38 -12.47
N HIS A 86 10.34 -4.91 -12.32
CA HIS A 86 9.99 -3.77 -11.48
C HIS A 86 9.60 -4.21 -10.08
N ASN A 87 10.50 -4.02 -9.12
CA ASN A 87 10.37 -4.55 -7.75
C ASN A 87 10.62 -3.52 -6.64
N ARG A 88 10.79 -2.24 -6.99
CA ARG A 88 11.17 -1.19 -6.05
C ARG A 88 10.21 0.00 -6.14
N PRO A 89 9.01 -0.10 -5.54
CA PRO A 89 8.11 1.04 -5.45
C PRO A 89 8.65 2.12 -4.51
N ASP A 90 8.34 3.39 -4.82
CA ASP A 90 8.71 4.53 -3.97
C ASP A 90 8.13 4.37 -2.55
N ILE A 91 6.88 3.90 -2.45
CA ILE A 91 6.17 3.76 -1.18
C ILE A 91 5.32 2.48 -1.19
N ARG A 92 5.36 1.72 -0.10
CA ARG A 92 4.42 0.61 0.16
C ARG A 92 3.76 0.78 1.51
N VAL A 93 2.46 0.58 1.57
CA VAL A 93 1.69 0.45 2.81
C VAL A 93 1.26 -1.01 2.93
N GLU A 94 2.03 -1.79 3.68
CA GLU A 94 1.73 -3.19 3.96
C GLU A 94 0.76 -3.26 5.13
N ILE A 95 -0.33 -4.03 4.97
CA ILE A 95 -1.41 -4.16 5.94
C ILE A 95 -1.35 -5.54 6.58
N TYR A 96 -1.37 -5.56 7.90
CA TYR A 96 -1.32 -6.76 8.73
C TYR A 96 -2.54 -6.80 9.64
N ASP A 97 -2.99 -8.02 9.98
CA ASP A 97 -4.01 -8.19 11.02
C ASP A 97 -3.44 -7.90 12.42
N ALA A 98 -4.29 -8.01 13.45
CA ALA A 98 -3.88 -7.80 14.84
C ALA A 98 -2.74 -8.73 15.31
N SER A 99 -2.61 -9.91 14.69
CA SER A 99 -1.59 -10.92 14.99
C SER A 99 -0.33 -10.78 14.12
N MET A 100 -0.15 -9.65 13.43
CA MET A 100 0.99 -9.39 12.55
C MET A 100 1.08 -10.38 11.36
N ILE A 101 -0.04 -10.92 10.91
CA ILE A 101 -0.11 -11.74 9.69
C ILE A 101 -0.37 -10.80 8.51
N PHE A 102 0.54 -10.80 7.53
CA PHE A 102 0.41 -9.98 6.32
C PHE A 102 -0.88 -10.33 5.57
N GLN A 103 -1.60 -9.29 5.11
CA GLN A 103 -2.86 -9.45 4.40
C GLN A 103 -2.77 -8.97 2.97
N ASN A 104 -2.43 -7.69 2.77
CA ASN A 104 -2.36 -7.05 1.45
C ASN A 104 -1.40 -5.86 1.51
N VAL A 105 -1.05 -5.31 0.35
CA VAL A 105 -0.22 -4.10 0.23
C VAL A 105 -0.89 -3.07 -0.68
N ILE A 106 -0.83 -1.80 -0.31
CA ILE A 106 -1.12 -0.67 -1.19
C ILE A 106 0.22 -0.16 -1.71
N VAL A 107 0.35 0.01 -3.03
CA VAL A 107 1.58 0.51 -3.64
C VAL A 107 1.35 1.95 -4.11
N LEU A 108 2.31 2.82 -3.83
CA LEU A 108 2.28 4.22 -4.20
C LEU A 108 3.61 4.57 -4.89
N ASP A 109 3.51 5.23 -6.03
CA ASP A 109 4.65 5.72 -6.80
C ASP A 109 4.49 7.23 -7.03
N THR A 110 5.56 7.99 -6.95
CA THR A 110 5.53 9.45 -7.07
C THR A 110 6.10 9.87 -8.42
N LYS A 111 5.37 10.73 -9.13
CA LYS A 111 5.79 11.24 -10.44
C LYS A 111 5.65 12.75 -10.46
N TYR A 112 6.78 13.47 -10.42
CA TYR A 112 6.79 14.93 -10.56
C TYR A 112 6.59 15.36 -12.02
N ARG A 113 5.39 15.14 -12.57
CA ARG A 113 5.02 15.49 -13.95
C ARG A 113 3.51 15.69 -14.10
N ARG A 114 3.08 16.26 -15.21
CA ARG A 114 1.64 16.50 -15.47
C ARG A 114 0.91 15.19 -15.75
N LEU A 115 -0.35 15.10 -15.35
CA LEU A 115 -1.18 13.90 -15.54
C LEU A 115 -1.23 13.41 -16.99
N ARG A 116 -1.42 14.34 -17.95
CA ARG A 116 -1.41 14.01 -19.38
C ARG A 116 -0.10 13.34 -19.83
N ASP A 117 1.02 13.70 -19.20
CA ASP A 117 2.32 13.14 -19.54
C ASP A 117 2.44 11.73 -18.95
N ILE A 118 1.91 11.49 -17.73
CA ILE A 118 1.77 10.15 -17.15
C ILE A 118 0.98 9.22 -18.10
N TYR A 119 -0.13 9.70 -18.66
CA TYR A 119 -0.94 8.92 -19.61
C TYR A 119 -0.30 8.72 -20.98
N LYS A 120 0.50 9.67 -21.47
CA LYS A 120 1.24 9.52 -22.75
C LYS A 120 2.29 8.41 -22.70
N PHE A 121 2.82 8.10 -21.51
CA PHE A 121 3.70 6.95 -21.28
C PHE A 121 2.94 5.61 -21.21
N SER A 122 1.66 5.59 -21.57
CA SER A 122 0.93 4.32 -21.74
C SER A 122 1.54 3.37 -22.76
N LYS A 123 2.35 3.89 -23.70
CA LYS A 123 3.11 3.08 -24.66
C LYS A 123 4.57 2.81 -24.26
N SER A 124 5.07 3.34 -23.13
CA SER A 124 6.47 3.14 -22.69
C SER A 124 6.73 3.28 -21.17
N GLY A 125 7.46 2.30 -20.61
CA GLY A 125 8.16 2.34 -19.31
C GLY A 125 7.30 2.48 -18.05
N SER A 126 6.84 3.70 -17.76
CA SER A 126 6.28 4.08 -16.45
C SER A 126 4.95 3.38 -16.15
N LEU A 127 4.09 3.22 -17.16
CA LEU A 127 2.84 2.50 -16.99
C LEU A 127 3.07 0.99 -16.81
N ASN A 128 4.01 0.43 -17.59
CA ASN A 128 4.38 -0.97 -17.47
C ASN A 128 4.92 -1.25 -16.06
N GLN A 129 5.68 -0.32 -15.49
CA GLN A 129 6.13 -0.38 -14.09
C GLN A 129 4.94 -0.43 -13.11
N LEU A 130 3.99 0.49 -13.22
CA LEU A 130 2.83 0.55 -12.30
C LEU A 130 1.90 -0.65 -12.45
N THR A 131 1.66 -1.09 -13.68
CA THR A 131 0.89 -2.30 -14.00
C THR A 131 1.62 -3.54 -13.48
N SER A 132 2.95 -3.57 -13.57
CA SER A 132 3.76 -4.65 -12.99
C SER A 132 3.61 -4.73 -11.48
N TYR A 133 3.58 -3.59 -10.77
CA TYR A 133 3.32 -3.62 -9.33
C TYR A 133 1.95 -4.23 -9.03
N ARG A 134 0.91 -3.82 -9.76
CA ARG A 134 -0.45 -4.35 -9.57
C ARG A 134 -0.53 -5.86 -9.78
N ASP A 135 0.04 -6.35 -10.88
CA ASP A 135 -0.21 -7.72 -11.35
C ASP A 135 0.85 -8.74 -10.89
N GLN A 136 2.04 -8.26 -10.52
CA GLN A 136 3.22 -9.12 -10.34
C GLN A 136 3.85 -9.05 -8.96
N LEU A 137 3.10 -8.57 -7.95
CA LEU A 137 3.48 -8.67 -6.54
C LEU A 137 2.57 -9.65 -5.82
N PHE A 138 3.17 -10.62 -5.16
CA PHE A 138 2.50 -11.81 -4.66
C PHE A 138 2.91 -12.10 -3.21
N SER A 139 2.07 -12.83 -2.47
CA SER A 139 2.42 -13.25 -1.11
C SER A 139 1.74 -14.57 -0.74
N PRO A 140 2.47 -15.54 -0.14
CA PRO A 140 1.85 -16.72 0.44
C PRO A 140 1.33 -16.48 1.88
N TYR A 141 1.72 -15.37 2.52
CA TYR A 141 1.54 -15.15 3.96
C TYR A 141 0.12 -15.01 4.46
N PRO A 142 -0.85 -14.47 3.70
CA PRO A 142 -2.23 -14.43 4.18
C PRO A 142 -2.77 -15.83 4.52
N PHE A 143 -2.19 -16.91 3.96
CA PHE A 143 -2.66 -18.29 4.15
C PHE A 143 -1.61 -19.28 4.68
N LYS A 144 -0.36 -18.83 4.93
CA LYS A 144 0.66 -19.67 5.59
C LYS A 144 0.30 -19.91 7.05
N ASP A 145 -0.34 -18.92 7.70
CA ASP A 145 -0.76 -19.03 9.08
C ASP A 145 -1.95 -20.01 9.24
N ALA A 146 -1.89 -20.83 10.29
CA ALA A 146 -2.93 -21.82 10.60
C ALA A 146 -4.32 -21.20 10.74
N LYS A 147 -4.41 -19.95 11.21
CA LYS A 147 -5.67 -19.19 11.29
C LYS A 147 -6.38 -19.13 9.96
N TYR A 148 -5.65 -18.82 8.88
CA TYR A 148 -6.22 -18.59 7.55
C TYR A 148 -6.01 -19.75 6.56
N ALA A 149 -5.27 -20.80 6.92
CA ALA A 149 -4.93 -21.90 6.02
C ALA A 149 -6.17 -22.54 5.34
N GLY A 150 -7.28 -22.68 6.07
CA GLY A 150 -8.54 -23.21 5.54
C GLY A 150 -9.24 -22.29 4.52
N CYS A 151 -8.92 -20.99 4.49
CA CYS A 151 -9.44 -20.05 3.51
C CYS A 151 -8.75 -20.15 2.14
N LYS A 152 -7.57 -20.79 2.07
CA LYS A 152 -6.74 -20.80 0.86
C LYS A 152 -7.49 -21.28 -0.37
N GLN A 153 -8.16 -22.43 -0.28
CA GLN A 153 -8.88 -23.01 -1.42
C GLN A 153 -10.03 -22.11 -1.89
N VAL A 154 -10.81 -21.58 -0.93
CA VAL A 154 -11.96 -20.70 -1.22
C VAL A 154 -11.51 -19.38 -1.85
N VAL A 155 -10.41 -18.79 -1.36
CA VAL A 155 -9.88 -17.52 -1.91
C VAL A 155 -9.15 -17.74 -3.23
N THR A 156 -8.45 -18.86 -3.42
CA THR A 156 -7.77 -19.18 -4.69
C THR A 156 -8.76 -19.31 -5.84
N LEU A 157 -9.94 -19.93 -5.61
CA LEU A 157 -11.02 -19.99 -6.59
C LEU A 157 -11.59 -18.61 -6.98
N SER A 158 -11.39 -17.59 -6.14
CA SER A 158 -11.76 -16.20 -6.45
C SER A 158 -10.74 -15.43 -7.31
N ASN A 159 -9.75 -16.14 -7.87
CA ASN A 159 -8.81 -15.67 -8.88
C ASN A 159 -7.94 -14.47 -8.44
N ARG A 160 -7.34 -14.55 -7.25
CA ARG A 160 -6.44 -13.51 -6.72
C ARG A 160 -5.00 -14.00 -6.61
N PRO A 161 -4.20 -13.89 -7.68
CA PRO A 161 -2.78 -14.16 -7.56
C PRO A 161 -2.09 -13.02 -6.78
N SER A 162 -2.40 -11.75 -7.09
CA SER A 162 -1.72 -10.57 -6.53
C SER A 162 -2.07 -10.26 -5.06
N ALA A 163 -1.06 -9.87 -4.30
CA ALA A 163 -1.18 -9.35 -2.92
C ALA A 163 -1.52 -7.85 -2.87
N VAL A 164 -1.58 -7.19 -4.03
CA VAL A 164 -1.82 -5.76 -4.12
C VAL A 164 -3.30 -5.45 -3.98
N LEU A 165 -3.62 -4.54 -3.06
CA LEU A 165 -4.95 -4.02 -2.87
C LEU A 165 -5.29 -3.00 -3.96
N ASN A 166 -4.38 -2.05 -4.20
CA ASN A 166 -4.50 -1.00 -5.21
C ASN A 166 -3.13 -0.35 -5.46
N VAL A 167 -2.98 0.32 -6.60
CA VAL A 167 -1.80 1.09 -6.99
C VAL A 167 -2.19 2.53 -7.24
N GLY A 168 -1.56 3.46 -6.53
CA GLY A 168 -1.77 4.89 -6.71
C GLY A 168 -0.52 5.61 -7.25
N VAL A 169 -0.72 6.68 -8.00
CA VAL A 169 0.36 7.55 -8.50
C VAL A 169 0.17 8.96 -7.96
N LEU A 170 1.09 9.40 -7.12
CA LEU A 170 1.12 10.76 -6.60
C LEU A 170 1.75 11.69 -7.64
N PHE A 171 1.05 12.77 -8.00
CA PHE A 171 1.55 13.73 -8.98
C PHE A 171 1.17 15.17 -8.61
N PRO A 172 1.99 16.17 -8.99
CA PRO A 172 1.70 17.55 -8.67
C PRO A 172 0.47 18.00 -9.48
N GLY A 173 -0.64 18.16 -8.78
CA GLY A 173 -1.89 18.64 -9.35
C GLY A 173 -1.81 20.13 -9.68
N LYS A 174 -2.61 20.57 -10.65
CA LYS A 174 -3.02 21.99 -10.75
C LYS A 174 -4.39 22.11 -10.10
N VAL A 175 -4.68 23.23 -9.43
CA VAL A 175 -6.04 23.53 -8.98
C VAL A 175 -6.88 23.63 -10.25
N VAL A 176 -7.67 22.60 -10.55
CA VAL A 176 -8.57 22.62 -11.70
C VAL A 176 -9.91 23.12 -11.19
N THR A 177 -10.31 24.30 -11.65
CA THR A 177 -11.63 24.91 -11.35
C THR A 177 -12.77 24.16 -12.03
N ASN A 178 -12.46 23.33 -13.04
CA ASN A 178 -13.38 22.38 -13.63
C ASN A 178 -12.92 20.97 -13.28
N ALA A 179 -13.85 20.10 -12.86
CA ALA A 179 -13.58 18.68 -12.66
C ALA A 179 -13.28 18.00 -14.01
N ASP A 180 -12.08 18.22 -14.56
CA ASP A 180 -11.50 17.30 -15.54
C ASP A 180 -11.53 15.94 -14.86
N THR A 181 -12.41 15.06 -15.33
CA THR A 181 -12.68 13.78 -14.68
C THR A 181 -11.36 13.02 -14.64
N ILE A 182 -10.76 12.94 -13.45
CA ILE A 182 -9.55 12.16 -13.23
C ILE A 182 -9.97 10.69 -13.40
N LYS A 183 -9.79 10.17 -14.61
CA LYS A 183 -10.14 8.77 -14.93
C LYS A 183 -9.02 7.85 -14.47
N LYS A 184 -9.38 6.74 -13.85
CA LYS A 184 -8.45 5.62 -13.62
C LYS A 184 -7.88 5.15 -14.96
N TYR A 185 -6.63 4.72 -14.94
CA TYR A 185 -5.97 4.19 -16.13
C TYR A 185 -5.39 2.82 -15.79
N ASN A 186 -5.85 1.75 -16.46
CA ASN A 186 -5.51 0.35 -16.10
C ASN A 186 -5.62 0.09 -14.59
N ASP A 187 -6.73 0.52 -13.97
CA ASP A 187 -6.98 0.41 -12.53
C ASP A 187 -5.95 1.09 -11.61
N ILE A 188 -4.99 1.84 -12.18
CA ILE A 188 -4.07 2.69 -11.43
C ILE A 188 -4.78 4.00 -11.12
N GLU A 189 -4.68 4.42 -9.86
CA GLU A 189 -5.36 5.59 -9.34
C GLU A 189 -4.45 6.82 -9.34
N PRO A 190 -4.64 7.78 -10.25
CA PRO A 190 -3.94 9.07 -10.20
C PRO A 190 -4.42 9.91 -9.00
N ILE A 191 -3.48 10.29 -8.13
CA ILE A 191 -3.76 11.02 -6.90
C ILE A 191 -3.11 12.41 -7.01
N PRO A 192 -3.90 13.46 -7.27
CA PRO A 192 -3.37 14.82 -7.30
C PRO A 192 -2.95 15.22 -5.89
N THR A 193 -1.76 15.79 -5.80
CA THR A 193 -1.22 16.33 -4.55
C THR A 193 -0.71 17.75 -4.78
N PHE A 194 -0.81 18.59 -3.76
CA PHE A 194 -0.54 20.02 -3.85
C PHE A 194 0.55 20.41 -2.84
N PRO A 195 1.85 20.41 -3.22
CA PRO A 195 2.93 20.77 -2.31
C PRO A 195 2.82 22.16 -1.68
N SER A 196 2.10 23.08 -2.34
CA SER A 196 1.83 24.43 -1.84
C SER A 196 0.64 24.51 -0.88
N ARG A 197 -0.08 23.41 -0.62
CA ARG A 197 -1.24 23.38 0.27
C ARG A 197 -1.11 22.28 1.32
N ASN A 198 -1.75 22.47 2.47
CA ASN A 198 -1.75 21.51 3.57
C ASN A 198 -2.86 20.44 3.46
N ASP A 199 -3.68 20.48 2.41
CA ASP A 199 -4.88 19.65 2.20
C ASP A 199 -4.75 18.69 0.99
N ASN A 200 -4.01 17.58 1.17
CA ASN A 200 -4.00 16.47 0.20
C ASN A 200 -5.19 15.51 0.40
N ASN A 201 -6.41 16.02 0.24
CA ASN A 201 -7.65 15.25 0.48
C ASN A 201 -7.76 14.02 -0.43
N ALA A 202 -7.30 14.09 -1.69
CA ALA A 202 -7.33 12.95 -2.60
C ALA A 202 -6.47 11.77 -2.11
N LEU A 203 -5.31 12.03 -1.49
CA LEU A 203 -4.48 10.98 -0.88
C LEU A 203 -5.16 10.40 0.36
N LEU A 204 -5.75 11.26 1.19
CA LEU A 204 -6.50 10.84 2.37
C LEU A 204 -7.67 9.91 1.99
N ASP A 205 -8.43 10.31 0.98
CA ASP A 205 -9.59 9.57 0.47
C ASP A 205 -9.15 8.24 -0.16
N PHE A 206 -8.06 8.25 -0.95
CA PHE A 206 -7.49 7.04 -1.51
C PHE A 206 -7.11 6.04 -0.42
N LEU A 207 -6.36 6.46 0.61
CA LEU A 207 -5.97 5.57 1.70
C LEU A 207 -7.19 5.05 2.48
N ARG A 208 -8.15 5.93 2.78
CA ARG A 208 -9.39 5.58 3.48
C ARG A 208 -10.19 4.52 2.73
N LEU A 209 -10.49 4.74 1.44
CA LEU A 209 -11.27 3.81 0.62
C LEU A 209 -10.58 2.44 0.51
N ASN A 210 -9.25 2.41 0.40
CA ASN A 210 -8.52 1.14 0.36
C ASN A 210 -8.55 0.44 1.73
N LEU A 211 -8.43 1.16 2.83
CA LEU A 211 -8.55 0.57 4.18
C LEU A 211 -9.98 0.04 4.44
N GLU A 212 -11.01 0.71 3.94
CA GLU A 212 -12.41 0.23 3.95
C GLU A 212 -12.56 -1.06 3.12
N LEU A 213 -11.99 -1.11 1.91
CA LEU A 213 -11.98 -2.32 1.08
C LEU A 213 -11.25 -3.49 1.79
N GLN A 214 -10.18 -3.20 2.53
CA GLN A 214 -9.50 -4.22 3.33
C GLN A 214 -10.39 -4.72 4.48
N ASP A 215 -11.18 -3.85 5.09
CA ASP A 215 -12.13 -4.23 6.15
C ASP A 215 -13.21 -5.18 5.61
N GLU A 216 -13.77 -4.88 4.44
CA GLU A 216 -14.70 -5.76 3.74
C GLU A 216 -14.08 -7.13 3.44
N ARG A 217 -12.80 -7.17 3.03
CA ARG A 217 -12.06 -8.41 2.80
C ARG A 217 -11.90 -9.21 4.08
N PHE A 218 -11.56 -8.57 5.20
CA PHE A 218 -11.52 -9.24 6.49
C PHE A 218 -12.88 -9.84 6.85
N ASN A 219 -13.96 -9.08 6.68
CA ASN A 219 -15.31 -9.57 6.97
C ASN A 219 -15.69 -10.76 6.08
N LYS A 220 -15.20 -10.81 4.84
CA LYS A 220 -15.35 -11.99 3.97
C LYS A 220 -14.56 -13.20 4.48
N LEU A 221 -13.30 -13.01 4.90
CA LEU A 221 -12.48 -14.08 5.48
C LEU A 221 -13.10 -14.62 6.78
N SER A 222 -13.54 -13.72 7.67
CA SER A 222 -14.32 -14.02 8.88
C SER A 222 -15.51 -14.93 8.62
N LYS A 223 -16.31 -14.61 7.59
CA LYS A 223 -17.47 -15.43 7.19
C LYS A 223 -17.03 -16.82 6.71
N ILE A 224 -15.96 -16.90 5.92
CA ILE A 224 -15.42 -18.18 5.43
C ILE A 224 -14.93 -19.04 6.62
N LEU A 225 -14.18 -18.45 7.55
CA LEU A 225 -13.68 -19.14 8.75
C LEU A 225 -14.82 -19.78 9.54
N LYS A 226 -15.91 -19.02 9.77
CA LYS A 226 -17.12 -19.54 10.44
C LYS A 226 -17.75 -20.71 9.69
N LEU A 227 -17.84 -20.64 8.35
CA LEU A 227 -18.41 -21.71 7.53
C LEU A 227 -17.60 -23.01 7.57
N ILE A 228 -16.27 -22.91 7.73
CA ILE A 228 -15.38 -24.07 7.82
C ILE A 228 -15.11 -24.51 9.28
N GLY A 229 -15.86 -23.97 10.25
CA GLY A 229 -15.75 -24.33 11.66
C GLY A 229 -14.47 -23.85 12.35
N ARG A 230 -13.84 -22.77 11.87
CA ARG A 230 -12.69 -22.12 12.52
C ARG A 230 -13.13 -20.80 13.16
N ASN A 231 -12.79 -20.59 14.43
CA ASN A 231 -13.04 -19.31 15.12
C ASN A 231 -11.85 -18.36 14.91
N GLU A 232 -12.15 -17.05 14.83
CA GLU A 232 -11.19 -15.95 14.62
C GLU A 232 -10.25 -15.70 15.79
#